data_AF-A0A382XTQ6-F1
#
_entry.id   AF-A0A382XTQ6-F1
#
_cell.length_a   1.000
_cell.length_b   1.000
_cell.length_c   1.000
_cell.angle_alpha   90.00
_cell.angle_beta   90.00
_cell.angle_gamma   90.00
#
_symmetry.space_group_name_H-M   'P 1'
#
loop_
_entity.id
_entity.type
_entity.pdbx_description
1 polymer ?
#
loop_
_entity_poly.entity_id
_entity_poly.type
_entity_poly.pdbx_seq_one_letter_code
_entity_poly.pdbx_strand_id
1 'polypeptide(L)' 'MSREKRHDILFKPIKLGPKVLKNRFWQVPHCNG' A
#
# COMPACT_ATOMS: atom_id res chain seq x y z
N MET A 1 10.75 17.81 -0.85
CA MET A 1 9.33 17.95 -0.44
C MET A 1 9.06 17.02 0.72
N SER A 2 8.67 17.53 1.88
CA SER A 2 8.28 16.67 3.01
C SER A 2 6.89 16.09 2.74
N ARG A 3 6.69 14.83 3.12
CA ARG A 3 5.43 14.11 2.95
C ARG A 3 4.38 14.66 3.91
N GLU A 4 3.20 15.01 3.41
CA GLU A 4 2.10 15.46 4.28
C GLU A 4 1.68 14.33 5.25
N LYS A 5 1.47 14.67 6.53
CA LYS A 5 1.06 13.71 7.57
C LYS A 5 -0.21 12.93 7.22
N ARG A 6 -1.12 13.53 6.45
CA ARG A 6 -2.36 12.86 6.00
C ARG A 6 -2.07 11.62 5.14
N HIS A 7 -0.95 11.59 4.44
CA HIS A 7 -0.52 10.44 3.63
C HIS A 7 0.22 9.36 4.43
N ASP A 8 0.52 9.57 5.74
CA ASP A 8 1.14 8.55 6.61
C ASP A 8 0.41 7.21 6.59
N ILE A 9 -0.92 7.25 6.51
CA ILE A 9 -1.74 6.03 6.48
C ILE A 9 -1.45 5.13 5.27
N LEU A 10 -1.06 5.70 4.12
CA LEU A 10 -0.77 4.96 2.89
C LEU A 10 0.49 4.10 3.01
N PHE A 11 1.39 4.44 3.94
CA PHE A 11 2.66 3.75 4.17
C PHE A 11 2.67 2.89 5.44
N LYS A 12 1.54 2.78 6.14
CA LYS A 12 1.41 1.87 7.27
C LYS A 12 1.34 0.42 6.77
N PRO A 13 2.02 -0.54 7.45
CA PRO A 13 1.92 -1.94 7.10
C PRO A 13 0.52 -2.48 7.37
N ILE A 14 0.10 -3.48 6.60
CA ILE A 14 -1.17 -4.20 6.78
C ILE A 14 -0.95 -5.70 6.70
N LYS A 15 -1.50 -6.44 7.66
CA LYS A 15 -1.47 -7.91 7.68
C LYS A 15 -2.64 -8.47 6.88
N LEU A 16 -2.34 -9.32 5.90
CA LEU A 16 -3.31 -10.04 5.08
C LEU A 16 -3.01 -11.54 5.18
N GLY A 17 -3.75 -12.23 6.03
CA GLY A 17 -3.51 -13.64 6.35
C GLY A 17 -2.08 -13.87 6.90
N PRO A 18 -1.28 -14.78 6.31
CA PRO A 18 0.09 -15.06 6.74
C PRO A 18 1.12 -14.04 6.21
N LYS A 19 0.71 -13.05 5.40
CA LYS A 19 1.61 -12.06 4.79
C LYS A 19 1.37 -10.67 5.36
N VAL A 20 2.39 -9.81 5.29
CA VAL A 20 2.33 -8.41 5.69
C VAL A 20 2.78 -7.56 4.50
N LEU A 21 1.91 -6.65 4.05
CA LEU A 21 2.25 -5.66 3.03
C LEU A 21 2.92 -4.45 3.70
N LYS A 22 3.95 -3.92 3.05
CA LYS A 22 4.73 -2.76 3.55
C LYS A 22 3.97 -1.43 3.46
N ASN A 23 2.97 -1.34 2.60
CA ASN A 23 2.18 -0.14 2.36
C ASN A 23 0.82 -0.52 1.73
N ARG A 24 -0.03 0.48 1.48
CA ARG A 24 -1.39 0.31 0.93
C ARG A 24 -1.46 0.44 -0.59
N PHE A 25 -0.33 0.34 -1.28
CA PHE A 25 -0.29 0.36 -2.75
C PHE A 25 -0.21 -1.09 -3.25
N TRP A 26 -1.22 -1.51 -3.99
CA TRP A 26 -1.30 -2.86 -4.54
C TRP A 26 -1.83 -2.82 -5.97
N GLN A 27 -1.08 -3.40 -6.89
CA GLN A 27 -1.54 -3.58 -8.26
C GLN A 27 -2.47 -4.79 -8.30
N VAL A 28 -3.72 -4.56 -8.66
CA VAL A 28 -4.67 -5.64 -8.92
C VAL A 28 -4.40 -6.27 -10.29
N PRO A 29 -4.69 -7.57 -10.47
CA PRO A 29 -4.67 -8.18 -11.80
C PRO A 29 -5.57 -7.39 -12.75
N HIS A 30 -5.03 -7.05 -13.92
CA HIS A 30 -5.75 -6.42 -15.01
C HIS A 30 -5.22 -6.96 -16.34
N CYS A 31 -6.04 -6.90 -17.39
CA CYS A 31 -5.59 -7.22 -18.75
C CYS A 31 -4.61 -6.16 -19.24
N ASN A 32 -3.56 -6.58 -19.95
CA ASN A 32 -2.49 -5.71 -20.46
C ASN A 32 -2.54 -5.55 -21.99
N GLY A 33 -3.74 -5.64 -22.57
CA GLY A 33 -3.97 -5.60 -24.02
C GLY A 33 -4.54 -4.27 -24.46
#